data_AF-G2E603-F1
#
_entry.id   AF-G2E603-F1
#
_cell.length_a   1.000
_cell.length_b   1.000
_cell.length_c   1.000
_cell.angle_alpha   90.00
_cell.angle_beta   90.00
_cell.angle_gamma   90.00
#
_symmetry.space_group_name_H-M   'P 1'
#
loop_
_entity.id
_entity.type
_entity.pdbx_description
1 polymer ?
#
loop_
_entity_poly.entity_id
_entity_poly.type
_entity_poly.pdbx_seq_one_letter_code
_entity_poly.pdbx_strand_id
1 'polypeptide(L)'
;MTPLNINAANGWVVSANFIADFSKAKGNRVSYGAFMKGNSRGGVFERNLFVCQWKIPSAGDVRIGLSLGGGGTGKRFCRHQSCETEHRQGIIRNNIIARCPSDVGIYLNRAAETQVYRNLLIANWGIDIRFPGSSAVIQDNVMDGSIRNRNGGSQAASGNLIASDCSLLARIMGHCGSGYWYQGAIVGDLRLRHDEQIRGAARYVDGGGEEVDFCGHPRSARADLGPIDYGQLSGSGCLPSFGAATE
;
A
#
# COMPACT_ATOMS: atom_id res chain seq x y z
N MET A 1 15.16 4.02 -10.08
CA MET A 1 14.47 5.27 -10.40
C MET A 1 13.20 5.28 -9.58
N THR A 2 12.71 6.45 -9.20
CA THR A 2 11.42 6.60 -8.52
C THR A 2 10.54 7.43 -9.44
N PRO A 3 9.49 6.85 -10.05
CA PRO A 3 8.65 7.55 -11.01
C PRO A 3 8.05 8.85 -10.45
N LEU A 4 7.52 8.80 -9.23
CA LEU A 4 6.93 9.97 -8.56
C LEU A 4 7.72 10.32 -7.29
N ASN A 5 8.43 11.44 -7.35
CA ASN A 5 9.25 11.99 -6.26
C ASN A 5 8.71 13.38 -5.89
N ILE A 6 7.85 13.43 -4.88
CA ILE A 6 7.13 14.65 -4.47
C ILE A 6 7.79 15.21 -3.20
N ASN A 7 8.51 16.33 -3.33
CA ASN A 7 9.23 16.97 -2.22
C ASN A 7 8.53 18.25 -1.77
N ALA A 8 8.43 18.44 -0.45
CA ALA A 8 7.97 19.68 0.18
C ALA A 8 6.57 20.17 -0.26
N ALA A 9 5.77 19.31 -0.88
CA ALA A 9 4.43 19.65 -1.36
C ALA A 9 3.37 19.46 -0.26
N ASN A 10 2.29 20.24 -0.29
CA ASN A 10 1.17 20.09 0.63
C ASN A 10 -0.13 19.80 -0.13
N GLY A 11 -0.95 18.88 0.38
CA GLY A 11 -2.29 18.63 -0.17
C GLY A 11 -2.31 17.96 -1.54
N TRP A 12 -1.21 17.32 -1.95
CA TRP A 12 -1.13 16.65 -3.24
C TRP A 12 -1.86 15.32 -3.21
N VAL A 13 -2.54 15.01 -4.31
CA VAL A 13 -3.27 13.75 -4.50
C VAL A 13 -2.66 13.02 -5.69
N VAL A 14 -2.22 11.79 -5.46
CA VAL A 14 -1.82 10.83 -6.50
C VAL A 14 -2.91 9.78 -6.56
N SER A 15 -3.72 9.83 -7.61
CA SER A 15 -4.95 9.05 -7.72
C SER A 15 -5.06 8.32 -9.05
N ALA A 16 -5.58 7.08 -9.03
CA ALA A 16 -5.94 6.31 -10.23
C ALA A 16 -4.79 6.07 -11.22
N ASN A 17 -3.56 5.87 -10.74
CA ASN A 17 -2.39 5.60 -11.59
C ASN A 17 -2.07 4.10 -11.65
N PHE A 18 -1.47 3.67 -12.77
CA PHE A 18 -0.76 2.41 -12.87
C PHE A 18 0.75 2.67 -12.97
N ILE A 19 1.52 2.15 -12.02
CA ILE A 19 2.98 2.34 -11.95
C ILE A 19 3.66 0.98 -11.77
N ALA A 20 4.50 0.60 -12.73
CA ALA A 20 5.18 -0.68 -12.72
C ALA A 20 6.67 -0.57 -13.08
N ASP A 21 7.41 -1.64 -12.81
CA ASP A 21 8.77 -1.86 -13.31
C ASP A 21 9.79 -0.77 -12.96
N PHE A 22 9.60 -0.08 -11.85
CA PHE A 22 10.57 0.88 -11.37
C PHE A 22 11.76 0.14 -10.75
N SER A 23 12.95 0.35 -11.32
CA SER A 23 14.19 -0.27 -10.84
C SER A 23 15.30 0.77 -10.73
N LYS A 24 16.26 0.56 -9.81
CA LYS A 24 17.45 1.40 -9.66
C LYS A 24 18.72 0.57 -9.76
N ALA A 25 19.41 0.67 -10.90
CA ALA A 25 20.65 -0.06 -11.15
C ALA A 25 21.90 0.51 -10.44
N LYS A 26 21.89 1.79 -10.04
CA LYS A 26 23.06 2.50 -9.48
C LYS A 26 22.81 3.04 -8.05
N GLY A 27 23.88 3.50 -7.40
CA GLY A 27 23.82 4.07 -6.04
C GLY A 27 23.43 3.01 -5.01
N ASN A 28 22.53 3.35 -4.09
CA ASN A 28 22.04 2.40 -3.07
C ASN A 28 21.09 1.31 -3.59
N ARG A 29 20.76 1.31 -4.89
CA ARG A 29 19.90 0.32 -5.55
C ARG A 29 18.49 0.15 -4.95
N VAL A 30 18.03 1.12 -4.17
CA VAL A 30 16.65 1.17 -3.65
C VAL A 30 15.82 2.10 -4.53
N SER A 31 14.65 1.61 -4.95
CA SER A 31 13.65 2.36 -5.71
C SER A 31 12.30 2.34 -4.99
N TYR A 32 11.48 3.32 -5.34
CA TYR A 32 10.14 3.50 -4.80
C TYR A 32 9.19 3.72 -5.98
N GLY A 33 7.97 3.19 -5.95
CA GLY A 33 6.97 3.48 -6.97
C GLY A 33 6.55 4.94 -6.90
N ALA A 34 6.22 5.40 -5.69
CA ALA A 34 6.03 6.80 -5.39
C ALA A 34 6.42 7.11 -3.94
N PHE A 35 6.86 8.34 -3.68
CA PHE A 35 6.92 8.84 -2.32
C PHE A 35 6.60 10.33 -2.20
N MET A 36 6.10 10.72 -1.03
CA MET A 36 5.98 12.11 -0.60
C MET A 36 6.91 12.36 0.58
N LYS A 37 7.75 13.39 0.51
CA LYS A 37 8.79 13.64 1.53
C LYS A 37 9.18 15.11 1.63
N GLY A 38 10.24 15.42 2.38
CA GLY A 38 10.80 16.76 2.45
C GLY A 38 9.98 17.75 3.28
N ASN A 39 9.46 17.30 4.42
CA ASN A 39 8.59 18.09 5.31
C ASN A 39 7.32 18.55 4.58
N SER A 40 6.75 17.62 3.81
CA SER A 40 5.44 17.74 3.15
C SER A 40 4.30 17.42 4.12
N ARG A 41 3.07 17.75 3.73
CA ARG A 41 1.88 17.53 4.58
C ARG A 41 0.61 17.23 3.79
N GLY A 42 -0.27 16.40 4.34
CA GLY A 42 -1.62 16.22 3.80
C GLY A 42 -1.66 15.53 2.44
N GLY A 43 -0.66 14.71 2.15
CA GLY A 43 -0.57 14.00 0.89
C GLY A 43 -1.50 12.79 0.85
N VAL A 44 -2.09 12.51 -0.31
CA VAL A 44 -2.99 11.36 -0.51
C VAL A 44 -2.48 10.47 -1.64
N PHE A 45 -2.33 9.18 -1.34
CA PHE A 45 -2.24 8.11 -2.35
C PHE A 45 -3.54 7.33 -2.35
N GLU A 46 -4.29 7.37 -3.45
CA GLU A 46 -5.54 6.61 -3.56
C GLU A 46 -5.78 5.93 -4.91
N ARG A 47 -6.48 4.79 -4.93
CA ARG A 47 -6.88 4.09 -6.16
C ARG A 47 -5.75 3.77 -7.13
N ASN A 48 -4.51 3.68 -6.66
CA ASN A 48 -3.37 3.39 -7.53
C ASN A 48 -3.07 1.89 -7.55
N LEU A 49 -2.60 1.41 -8.70
CA LEU A 49 -2.03 0.08 -8.89
C LEU A 49 -0.51 0.19 -9.04
N PHE A 50 0.22 -0.36 -8.07
CA PHE A 50 1.67 -0.48 -8.11
C PHE A 50 2.09 -1.92 -8.32
N VAL A 51 2.88 -2.20 -9.36
CA VAL A 51 3.45 -3.54 -9.62
C VAL A 51 4.97 -3.43 -9.69
N CYS A 52 5.62 -3.66 -8.55
CA CYS A 52 7.07 -3.47 -8.38
C CYS A 52 7.90 -4.28 -9.41
N GLN A 53 7.53 -5.54 -9.65
CA GLN A 53 8.13 -6.41 -10.66
C GLN A 53 7.03 -6.92 -11.60
N TRP A 54 7.00 -6.39 -12.82
CA TRP A 54 6.02 -6.79 -13.83
C TRP A 54 6.71 -7.44 -15.03
N LYS A 55 7.43 -6.66 -15.84
CA LYS A 55 8.19 -7.13 -17.01
C LYS A 55 9.70 -7.01 -16.84
N ILE A 56 10.15 -6.27 -15.82
CA ILE A 56 11.58 -6.11 -15.52
C ILE A 56 11.92 -6.94 -14.28
N PRO A 57 12.67 -8.06 -14.41
CA PRO A 57 13.04 -8.88 -13.27
C PRO A 57 13.94 -8.12 -12.30
N SER A 58 14.02 -8.61 -11.06
CA SER A 58 14.98 -8.07 -10.08
C SER A 58 16.41 -8.33 -10.54
N ALA A 59 17.27 -7.32 -10.46
CA ALA A 59 18.70 -7.50 -10.66
C ALA A 59 19.46 -7.47 -9.33
N GLY A 60 18.80 -7.78 -8.20
CA GLY A 60 19.30 -7.56 -6.85
C GLY A 60 19.09 -6.13 -6.35
N ASP A 61 18.22 -5.37 -7.00
CA ASP A 61 17.70 -4.09 -6.52
C ASP A 61 16.53 -4.30 -5.54
N VAL A 62 16.29 -3.27 -4.71
CA VAL A 62 15.16 -3.24 -3.78
C VAL A 62 14.08 -2.29 -4.33
N ARG A 63 12.83 -2.75 -4.34
CA ARG A 63 11.67 -2.00 -4.85
C ARG A 63 10.62 -1.93 -3.76
N ILE A 64 10.31 -0.72 -3.31
CA ILE A 64 9.28 -0.42 -2.33
C ILE A 64 8.08 0.20 -3.07
N GLY A 65 6.85 -0.17 -2.73
CA GLY A 65 5.66 0.37 -3.42
C GLY A 65 5.47 1.86 -3.17
N LEU A 66 4.86 2.19 -2.04
CA LEU A 66 4.58 3.55 -1.59
C LEU A 66 5.43 3.91 -0.39
N SER A 67 5.84 5.17 -0.29
CA SER A 67 6.55 5.66 0.89
C SER A 67 6.14 7.07 1.29
N LEU A 68 6.00 7.29 2.59
CA LEU A 68 5.97 8.63 3.17
C LEU A 68 7.29 8.86 3.88
N GLY A 69 8.09 9.77 3.34
CA GLY A 69 9.48 9.95 3.69
C GLY A 69 10.42 8.88 3.14
N GLY A 70 11.64 8.86 3.68
CA GLY A 70 12.73 8.05 3.15
C GLY A 70 13.45 8.69 1.96
N GLY A 71 14.37 7.96 1.33
CA GLY A 71 15.09 8.45 0.15
C GLY A 71 16.15 9.56 0.38
N GLY A 72 16.46 9.92 1.62
CA GLY A 72 17.60 10.79 1.98
C GLY A 72 17.47 12.22 1.45
N THR A 73 16.37 12.92 1.77
CA THR A 73 16.16 14.31 1.33
C THR A 73 17.29 15.22 1.84
N GLY A 74 18.01 15.86 0.93
CA GLY A 74 18.97 16.89 1.31
C GLY A 74 18.26 18.07 1.96
N LYS A 75 18.81 18.60 3.06
CA LYS A 75 18.21 19.67 3.88
C LYS A 75 17.62 20.83 3.07
N ARG A 76 18.34 21.29 2.03
CA ARG A 76 17.91 22.38 1.12
C ARG A 76 16.61 22.12 0.36
N PHE A 77 16.21 20.86 0.19
CA PHE A 77 15.00 20.46 -0.53
C PHE A 77 13.80 20.25 0.41
N CYS A 78 14.02 20.31 1.72
CA CYS A 78 12.95 20.22 2.69
C CYS A 78 12.32 21.58 2.91
N ARG A 79 11.01 21.59 3.16
CA ARG A 79 10.29 22.78 3.58
C ARG A 79 10.96 23.39 4.83
N HIS A 80 11.20 24.70 4.80
CA HIS A 80 11.94 25.44 5.83
C HIS A 80 13.33 24.87 6.13
N GLN A 81 13.92 24.12 5.19
CA GLN A 81 15.20 23.45 5.38
C GLN A 81 15.23 22.51 6.60
N SER A 82 14.10 21.93 6.99
CA SER A 82 14.04 20.93 8.08
C SER A 82 13.44 19.63 7.55
N CYS A 83 14.14 18.52 7.75
CA CYS A 83 13.68 17.16 7.38
C CYS A 83 13.46 16.29 8.63
N GLU A 84 13.28 16.90 9.81
CA GLU A 84 13.05 16.15 11.06
C GLU A 84 11.82 15.26 10.95
N THR A 85 10.78 15.76 10.30
CA THR A 85 9.65 14.97 9.82
C THR A 85 9.63 15.06 8.31
N GLU A 86 9.57 13.92 7.63
CA GLU A 86 9.57 13.88 6.18
C GLU A 86 8.17 14.12 5.60
N HIS A 87 7.12 13.64 6.29
CA HIS A 87 5.72 13.86 5.90
C HIS A 87 4.80 13.89 7.12
N ARG A 88 3.71 14.67 7.07
CA ARG A 88 2.68 14.69 8.13
C ARG A 88 1.29 14.54 7.57
N GLN A 89 0.40 13.87 8.31
CA GLN A 89 -1.04 13.81 8.00
C GLN A 89 -1.31 13.23 6.62
N GLY A 90 -0.53 12.22 6.23
CA GLY A 90 -0.69 11.54 4.95
C GLY A 90 -1.81 10.49 4.99
N ILE A 91 -2.44 10.25 3.85
CA ILE A 91 -3.46 9.21 3.67
C ILE A 91 -3.00 8.26 2.57
N ILE A 92 -3.03 6.96 2.84
CA ILE A 92 -2.79 5.89 1.86
C ILE A 92 -4.01 4.98 1.87
N ARG A 93 -4.85 5.06 0.84
CA ARG A 93 -6.12 4.32 0.81
C ARG A 93 -6.48 3.69 -0.51
N ASN A 94 -7.22 2.59 -0.50
CA ASN A 94 -7.78 1.98 -1.72
C ASN A 94 -6.72 1.73 -2.81
N ASN A 95 -5.46 1.46 -2.46
CA ASN A 95 -4.40 1.12 -3.41
C ASN A 95 -4.19 -0.40 -3.47
N ILE A 96 -3.72 -0.88 -4.62
CA ILE A 96 -3.23 -2.25 -4.80
C ILE A 96 -1.73 -2.18 -5.04
N ILE A 97 -0.95 -2.87 -4.21
CA ILE A 97 0.52 -2.88 -4.28
C ILE A 97 0.99 -4.33 -4.35
N ALA A 98 1.56 -4.70 -5.49
CA ALA A 98 1.90 -6.08 -5.81
C ALA A 98 3.38 -6.26 -6.15
N ARG A 99 3.90 -7.45 -5.84
CA ARG A 99 5.18 -7.99 -6.32
C ARG A 99 6.40 -7.15 -5.96
N CYS A 100 6.49 -6.74 -4.70
CA CYS A 100 7.67 -6.11 -4.12
C CYS A 100 8.39 -7.14 -3.24
N PRO A 101 9.03 -8.20 -3.80
CA PRO A 101 9.38 -9.41 -3.04
C PRO A 101 10.48 -9.19 -1.98
N SER A 102 11.31 -8.17 -2.15
CA SER A 102 12.48 -7.92 -1.30
C SER A 102 12.25 -6.87 -0.21
N ASP A 103 11.04 -6.29 -0.10
CA ASP A 103 10.74 -5.27 0.91
C ASP A 103 9.21 -5.09 1.11
N VAL A 104 8.82 -4.08 1.87
CA VAL A 104 7.43 -3.71 2.14
C VAL A 104 6.74 -3.05 0.94
N GLY A 105 5.42 -3.22 0.88
CA GLY A 105 4.58 -2.46 -0.04
C GLY A 105 4.42 -1.00 0.38
N ILE A 106 4.39 -0.72 1.69
CA ILE A 106 4.24 0.62 2.25
C ILE A 106 5.32 0.88 3.30
N TYR A 107 6.04 2.00 3.17
CA TYR A 107 7.08 2.41 4.11
C TYR A 107 6.83 3.81 4.68
N LEU A 108 6.80 3.93 6.00
CA LEU A 108 6.63 5.20 6.71
C LEU A 108 7.93 5.53 7.45
N ASN A 109 8.63 6.57 7.01
CA ASN A 109 9.95 6.95 7.53
C ASN A 109 9.94 8.42 7.96
N ARG A 110 9.96 8.64 9.27
CA ARG A 110 9.71 9.93 9.91
C ARG A 110 8.40 10.56 9.38
N ALA A 111 7.34 9.75 9.33
CA ALA A 111 6.03 10.13 8.81
C ALA A 111 4.98 10.12 9.93
N ALA A 112 4.51 11.30 10.33
CA ALA A 112 3.63 11.46 11.50
C ALA A 112 2.15 11.50 11.10
N GLU A 113 1.28 10.99 11.99
CA GLU A 113 -0.18 11.10 11.89
C GLU A 113 -0.73 10.52 10.57
N THR A 114 -0.16 9.40 10.13
CA THR A 114 -0.55 8.78 8.85
C THR A 114 -1.81 7.93 9.02
N GLN A 115 -2.70 7.94 8.04
CA GLN A 115 -3.80 6.98 7.92
C GLN A 115 -3.51 6.02 6.77
N VAL A 116 -3.56 4.72 7.03
CA VAL A 116 -3.37 3.67 6.01
C VAL A 116 -4.54 2.72 6.06
N TYR A 117 -5.44 2.78 5.08
CA TYR A 117 -6.64 1.95 5.14
C TYR A 117 -7.11 1.38 3.82
N ARG A 118 -7.74 0.20 3.87
CA ARG A 118 -8.37 -0.42 2.70
C ARG A 118 -7.44 -0.60 1.51
N ASN A 119 -6.16 -0.90 1.75
CA ASN A 119 -5.22 -1.26 0.70
C ASN A 119 -5.11 -2.78 0.57
N LEU A 120 -4.66 -3.26 -0.61
CA LEU A 120 -4.31 -4.66 -0.86
C LEU A 120 -2.82 -4.79 -1.14
N LEU A 121 -2.10 -5.57 -0.34
CA LEU A 121 -0.65 -5.76 -0.44
C LEU A 121 -0.33 -7.23 -0.76
N ILE A 122 0.08 -7.48 -2.00
CA ILE A 122 0.33 -8.81 -2.56
C ILE A 122 1.83 -9.04 -2.75
N ALA A 123 2.34 -10.21 -2.33
CA ALA A 123 3.72 -10.63 -2.52
C ALA A 123 4.75 -9.54 -2.15
N ASN A 124 4.61 -9.01 -0.94
CA ASN A 124 5.53 -8.06 -0.31
C ASN A 124 5.49 -8.23 1.22
N TRP A 125 6.39 -7.57 1.94
CA TRP A 125 6.54 -7.77 3.39
C TRP A 125 5.52 -7.02 4.26
N GLY A 126 4.58 -6.29 3.65
CA GLY A 126 3.49 -5.58 4.33
C GLY A 126 3.79 -4.10 4.51
N ILE A 127 3.70 -3.62 5.76
CA ILE A 127 3.82 -2.20 6.12
C ILE A 127 4.91 -2.05 7.19
N ASP A 128 5.86 -1.15 6.97
CA ASP A 128 6.92 -0.82 7.94
C ASP A 128 6.84 0.65 8.38
N ILE A 129 6.75 0.85 9.69
CA ILE A 129 6.68 2.15 10.36
C ILE A 129 7.98 2.34 11.13
N ARG A 130 8.82 3.26 10.65
CA ARG A 130 10.20 3.37 11.08
C ARG A 130 10.62 4.76 11.51
N PHE A 131 11.47 4.79 12.53
CA PHE A 131 12.10 5.96 13.15
C PHE A 131 11.18 6.77 14.08
N PRO A 132 11.76 7.49 15.06
CA PRO A 132 10.99 8.33 15.98
C PRO A 132 10.16 9.38 15.24
N GLY A 133 8.97 9.65 15.77
CA GLY A 133 8.00 10.57 15.17
C GLY A 133 7.14 9.93 14.06
N SER A 134 7.43 8.71 13.63
CA SER A 134 6.53 7.97 12.75
C SER A 134 5.34 7.40 13.52
N SER A 135 4.13 7.70 13.07
CA SER A 135 2.89 7.19 13.65
C SER A 135 1.83 6.93 12.58
N ALA A 136 1.08 5.83 12.75
CA ALA A 136 0.03 5.47 11.81
C ALA A 136 -1.21 4.84 12.48
N VAL A 137 -2.38 5.11 11.91
CA VAL A 137 -3.61 4.34 12.12
C VAL A 137 -3.82 3.46 10.89
N ILE A 138 -3.87 2.14 11.09
CA ILE A 138 -3.83 1.15 10.01
C ILE A 138 -5.08 0.28 10.05
N GLN A 139 -5.99 0.44 9.09
CA GLN A 139 -7.32 -0.18 9.17
C GLN A 139 -7.77 -0.88 7.90
N ASP A 140 -8.46 -2.01 8.04
CA ASP A 140 -9.17 -2.68 6.95
C ASP A 140 -8.33 -3.02 5.70
N ASN A 141 -7.00 -3.14 5.85
CA ASN A 141 -6.13 -3.56 4.76
C ASN A 141 -6.13 -5.10 4.64
N VAL A 142 -5.91 -5.60 3.42
CA VAL A 142 -5.69 -7.02 3.14
C VAL A 142 -4.24 -7.21 2.71
N MET A 143 -3.47 -8.12 3.33
CA MET A 143 -2.05 -8.25 3.02
C MET A 143 -1.47 -9.64 3.24
N ASP A 144 -0.49 -10.01 2.40
CA ASP A 144 0.35 -11.20 2.59
C ASP A 144 1.41 -11.01 3.68
N GLY A 145 1.90 -9.78 3.80
CA GLY A 145 2.96 -9.41 4.73
C GLY A 145 2.48 -9.20 6.16
N SER A 146 3.19 -8.36 6.91
CA SER A 146 2.90 -8.02 8.31
C SER A 146 3.00 -6.51 8.55
N ILE A 147 2.42 -6.01 9.63
CA ILE A 147 2.64 -4.63 10.10
C ILE A 147 3.81 -4.63 11.09
N ARG A 148 4.84 -3.81 10.86
CA ARG A 148 6.05 -3.77 11.69
C ARG A 148 6.35 -2.37 12.19
N ASN A 149 6.60 -2.24 13.49
CA ASN A 149 7.23 -1.08 14.08
C ASN A 149 8.74 -1.31 14.16
N ARG A 150 9.54 -0.38 13.63
CA ARG A 150 11.00 -0.47 13.67
C ARG A 150 11.61 0.84 14.17
N ASN A 151 12.70 0.73 14.92
CA ASN A 151 13.53 1.86 15.33
C ASN A 151 12.72 3.04 15.94
N GLY A 152 11.68 2.78 16.71
CA GLY A 152 10.86 3.82 17.37
C GLY A 152 9.64 4.32 16.60
N GLY A 153 9.26 3.68 15.49
CA GLY A 153 7.94 3.90 14.88
C GLY A 153 6.81 3.28 15.72
N SER A 154 5.59 3.80 15.55
CA SER A 154 4.42 3.37 16.32
C SER A 154 3.17 3.26 15.46
N GLN A 155 2.21 2.43 15.85
CA GLN A 155 0.98 2.24 15.08
C GLN A 155 -0.19 1.77 15.95
N ALA A 156 -1.41 2.05 15.50
CA ALA A 156 -2.65 1.44 15.98
C ALA A 156 -3.33 0.72 14.81
N ALA A 157 -3.51 -0.60 14.92
CA ALA A 157 -4.10 -1.44 13.87
C ALA A 157 -5.43 -2.05 14.30
N SER A 158 -6.39 -2.10 13.38
CA SER A 158 -7.67 -2.80 13.58
C SER A 158 -8.29 -3.23 12.26
N GLY A 159 -8.99 -4.36 12.22
CA GLY A 159 -9.77 -4.78 11.04
C GLY A 159 -8.93 -5.24 9.83
N ASN A 160 -7.61 -5.31 9.94
CA ASN A 160 -6.76 -5.81 8.85
C ASN A 160 -6.85 -7.33 8.72
N LEU A 161 -6.88 -7.84 7.49
CA LEU A 161 -6.76 -9.25 7.15
C LEU A 161 -5.32 -9.54 6.73
N ILE A 162 -4.56 -10.21 7.59
CA ILE A 162 -3.10 -10.34 7.48
C ILE A 162 -2.72 -11.82 7.40
N ALA A 163 -2.02 -12.23 6.34
CA ALA A 163 -1.68 -13.62 6.16
C ALA A 163 -0.68 -14.14 7.20
N SER A 164 0.18 -13.25 7.72
CA SER A 164 1.10 -13.61 8.79
C SER A 164 0.43 -14.01 10.09
N ASP A 165 -0.83 -13.62 10.30
CA ASP A 165 -1.59 -13.84 11.54
C ASP A 165 -2.32 -15.20 11.53
N CYS A 166 -2.37 -15.86 10.37
CA CYS A 166 -2.91 -17.20 10.25
C CYS A 166 -2.07 -18.24 10.99
N SER A 167 -2.74 -19.30 11.45
CA SER A 167 -2.06 -20.46 12.03
C SER A 167 -1.06 -21.08 11.05
N LEU A 168 0.00 -21.69 11.59
CA LEU A 168 0.99 -22.39 10.78
C LEU A 168 0.34 -23.45 9.87
N LEU A 169 -0.64 -24.19 10.38
CA LEU A 169 -1.35 -25.20 9.61
C LEU A 169 -2.11 -24.58 8.42
N ALA A 170 -2.83 -23.48 8.64
CA ALA A 170 -3.54 -22.78 7.56
C ALA A 170 -2.56 -22.28 6.49
N ARG A 171 -1.39 -21.79 6.89
CA ARG A 171 -0.34 -21.35 5.96
C ARG A 171 0.26 -22.50 5.15
N ILE A 172 0.56 -23.64 5.80
CA ILE A 172 1.09 -24.84 5.12
C ILE A 172 0.07 -25.42 4.14
N MET A 173 -1.21 -25.41 4.50
CA MET A 173 -2.31 -25.90 3.65
C MET A 173 -2.69 -24.92 2.54
N GLY A 174 -2.08 -23.73 2.46
CA GLY A 174 -2.46 -22.70 1.49
C GLY A 174 -3.85 -22.11 1.74
N HIS A 175 -4.38 -22.21 2.96
CA HIS A 175 -5.67 -21.66 3.37
C HIS A 175 -5.55 -20.24 3.94
N CYS A 176 -4.57 -19.48 3.47
CA CYS A 176 -4.32 -18.14 3.96
C CYS A 176 -3.52 -17.32 2.94
N GLY A 177 -3.74 -15.99 2.97
CA GLY A 177 -3.08 -15.04 2.09
C GLY A 177 -3.84 -14.79 0.80
N SER A 178 -3.30 -13.89 0.01
CA SER A 178 -3.94 -13.41 -1.22
C SER A 178 -4.17 -14.52 -2.24
N GLY A 179 -3.33 -15.56 -2.28
CA GLY A 179 -3.54 -16.74 -3.12
C GLY A 179 -4.71 -17.65 -2.67
N TYR A 180 -5.16 -17.50 -1.42
CA TYR A 180 -6.36 -18.17 -0.90
C TYR A 180 -7.62 -17.33 -1.12
N TRP A 181 -7.57 -16.05 -0.76
CA TRP A 181 -8.75 -15.17 -0.80
C TRP A 181 -9.21 -14.84 -2.22
N TYR A 182 -8.30 -14.78 -3.20
CA TYR A 182 -8.60 -14.37 -4.57
C TYR A 182 -8.30 -15.50 -5.57
N GLN A 183 -8.95 -15.45 -6.73
CA GLN A 183 -8.76 -16.45 -7.81
C GLN A 183 -7.32 -16.46 -8.36
N GLY A 184 -6.66 -15.30 -8.40
CA GLY A 184 -5.30 -15.17 -8.89
C GLY A 184 -4.67 -13.84 -8.54
N ALA A 185 -4.58 -13.50 -7.25
CA ALA A 185 -4.07 -12.21 -6.78
C ALA A 185 -2.71 -11.84 -7.38
N ILE A 186 -1.80 -12.82 -7.49
CA ILE A 186 -0.46 -12.57 -8.00
C ILE A 186 -0.46 -12.10 -9.45
N VAL A 187 -1.49 -12.39 -10.26
CA VAL A 187 -1.65 -11.95 -11.66
C VAL A 187 -2.73 -10.87 -11.84
N GLY A 188 -3.34 -10.42 -10.74
CA GLY A 188 -4.39 -9.40 -10.75
C GLY A 188 -5.81 -9.95 -10.92
N ASP A 189 -6.00 -11.27 -10.94
CA ASP A 189 -7.36 -11.82 -10.86
C ASP A 189 -7.87 -11.70 -9.42
N LEU A 190 -8.43 -10.54 -9.12
CA LEU A 190 -8.96 -10.16 -7.81
C LEU A 190 -10.43 -10.55 -7.62
N ARG A 191 -10.98 -11.47 -8.43
CA ARG A 191 -12.25 -12.09 -8.09
C ARG A 191 -12.10 -12.86 -6.78
N LEU A 192 -13.08 -12.77 -5.90
CA LEU A 192 -13.07 -13.49 -4.63
C LEU A 192 -13.21 -15.00 -4.90
N ARG A 193 -12.43 -15.80 -4.15
CA ARG A 193 -12.49 -17.25 -4.13
C ARG A 193 -13.04 -17.75 -2.79
N HIS A 194 -12.51 -17.21 -1.69
CA HIS A 194 -12.96 -17.45 -0.32
C HIS A 194 -13.23 -16.08 0.31
N ASP A 195 -14.52 -15.73 0.42
CA ASP A 195 -14.97 -14.36 0.63
C ASP A 195 -15.44 -14.05 2.05
N GLU A 196 -15.49 -15.07 2.92
CA GLU A 196 -16.09 -14.98 4.26
C GLU A 196 -15.39 -13.97 5.16
N GLN A 197 -14.08 -13.76 4.93
CA GLN A 197 -13.26 -12.82 5.68
C GLN A 197 -13.25 -11.42 5.07
N ILE A 198 -13.70 -11.26 3.82
CA ILE A 198 -13.62 -9.99 3.07
C ILE A 198 -14.99 -9.32 3.01
N ARG A 199 -16.05 -10.07 2.68
CA ARG A 199 -17.35 -9.46 2.41
C ARG A 199 -17.98 -8.84 3.64
N GLY A 200 -18.28 -7.55 3.55
CA GLY A 200 -18.95 -6.78 4.58
C GLY A 200 -18.25 -6.79 5.94
N ALA A 201 -16.92 -6.88 5.93
CA ALA A 201 -16.08 -7.05 7.12
C ALA A 201 -15.28 -5.78 7.49
N ALA A 202 -15.37 -4.70 6.70
CA ALA A 202 -14.74 -3.42 7.03
C ALA A 202 -15.31 -2.82 8.31
N ARG A 203 -14.43 -2.17 9.08
CA ARG A 203 -14.76 -1.51 10.36
C ARG A 203 -14.53 0.00 10.33
N TYR A 204 -13.76 0.49 9.37
CA TYR A 204 -13.57 1.89 9.11
C TYR A 204 -14.92 2.51 8.76
N VAL A 205 -15.32 3.50 9.53
CA VAL A 205 -16.48 4.34 9.27
C VAL A 205 -15.93 5.69 8.81
N ASP A 206 -16.23 6.07 7.57
CA ASP A 206 -15.86 7.40 7.08
C ASP A 206 -16.63 8.46 7.88
N GLY A 207 -15.97 9.58 8.19
CA GLY A 207 -16.51 10.70 8.94
C GLY A 207 -17.51 11.57 8.16
N GLY A 208 -18.16 11.02 7.12
CA GLY A 208 -19.18 11.71 6.33
C GLY A 208 -18.77 12.10 4.90
N GLY A 209 -17.72 11.50 4.32
CA GLY A 209 -17.38 11.66 2.91
C GLY A 209 -18.06 10.62 2.00
N GLU A 210 -18.21 10.96 0.72
CA GLU A 210 -18.50 9.98 -0.34
C GLU A 210 -17.20 9.24 -0.72
N GLU A 211 -16.70 8.38 0.17
CA GLU A 211 -15.54 7.55 -0.15
C GLU A 211 -15.87 6.55 -1.25
N VAL A 212 -15.01 6.52 -2.27
CA VAL A 212 -15.08 5.55 -3.36
C VAL A 212 -13.99 4.49 -3.21
N ASP A 213 -14.28 3.28 -3.67
CA ASP A 213 -13.35 2.17 -3.74
C ASP A 213 -12.27 2.39 -4.84
N PHE A 214 -11.40 1.40 -5.05
CA PHE A 214 -10.36 1.41 -6.10
C PHE A 214 -10.93 1.68 -7.50
N CYS A 215 -12.15 1.22 -7.74
CA CYS A 215 -12.86 1.35 -8.99
C CYS A 215 -13.56 2.68 -9.17
N GLY A 216 -13.55 3.53 -8.14
CA GLY A 216 -14.28 4.78 -8.15
C GLY A 216 -15.77 4.61 -7.88
N HIS A 217 -16.22 3.44 -7.43
CA HIS A 217 -17.61 3.23 -7.01
C HIS A 217 -17.79 3.65 -5.56
N PRO A 218 -18.92 4.29 -5.21
CA PRO A 218 -19.26 4.54 -3.82
C PRO A 218 -19.26 3.23 -3.04
N ARG A 219 -18.71 3.24 -1.82
CA ARG A 219 -18.73 2.02 -1.00
C ARG A 219 -20.14 1.74 -0.48
N SER A 220 -20.48 0.47 -0.38
CA SER A 220 -21.72 0.00 0.20
C SER A 220 -21.77 0.29 1.71
N ALA A 221 -22.99 0.33 2.27
CA ALA A 221 -23.19 0.51 3.71
C ALA A 221 -22.51 -0.59 4.55
N ARG A 222 -22.36 -1.78 3.97
CA ARG A 222 -21.62 -2.90 4.56
C ARG A 222 -20.39 -3.18 3.70
N ALA A 223 -19.44 -2.26 3.75
CA ALA A 223 -18.24 -2.28 2.91
C ALA A 223 -17.37 -3.53 3.14
N ASP A 224 -16.79 -4.01 2.04
CA ASP A 224 -15.82 -5.10 2.06
C ASP A 224 -14.46 -4.64 2.57
N LEU A 225 -13.62 -5.57 3.05
CA LEU A 225 -12.23 -5.28 3.37
C LEU A 225 -11.40 -4.99 2.11
N GLY A 226 -10.37 -4.16 2.28
CA GLY A 226 -9.47 -3.83 1.19
C GLY A 226 -10.07 -2.87 0.15
N PRO A 227 -9.38 -2.75 -1.00
CA PRO A 227 -9.55 -1.61 -1.87
C PRO A 227 -10.79 -1.68 -2.76
N ILE A 228 -11.42 -2.84 -2.93
CA ILE A 228 -12.55 -3.05 -3.84
C ILE A 228 -13.79 -3.37 -3.01
N ASP A 229 -14.93 -2.78 -3.37
CA ASP A 229 -16.24 -3.16 -2.81
C ASP A 229 -17.00 -4.04 -3.82
N TYR A 230 -17.07 -5.34 -3.55
CA TYR A 230 -17.62 -6.34 -4.45
C TYR A 230 -19.16 -6.34 -4.45
N GLY A 231 -19.81 -5.67 -3.50
CA GLY A 231 -21.26 -5.47 -3.51
C GLY A 231 -21.72 -4.55 -4.64
N GLN A 232 -20.82 -3.74 -5.20
CA GLN A 232 -21.12 -2.74 -6.23
C GLN A 232 -20.79 -3.21 -7.65
N LEU A 233 -20.14 -4.38 -7.79
CA LEU A 233 -19.73 -4.92 -9.09
C LEU A 233 -20.92 -5.53 -9.85
N SER A 234 -21.87 -4.70 -10.28
CA SER A 234 -22.89 -5.08 -11.25
C SER A 234 -22.49 -4.60 -12.65
N GLY A 235 -22.02 -5.53 -13.49
CA GLY A 235 -21.91 -5.33 -14.95
C GLY A 235 -20.62 -4.71 -15.51
N SER A 236 -19.73 -4.07 -14.72
CA SER A 236 -18.48 -3.49 -15.25
C SER A 236 -17.22 -3.89 -14.46
N GLY A 237 -16.57 -4.95 -14.96
CA GLY A 237 -15.14 -5.19 -15.18
C GLY A 237 -14.01 -4.39 -14.48
N CYS A 238 -14.16 -3.85 -13.28
CA CYS A 238 -13.06 -3.16 -12.59
C CYS A 238 -12.22 -4.12 -11.74
N LEU A 239 -11.68 -5.18 -12.36
CA LEU A 239 -10.69 -6.03 -11.72
C LEU A 239 -9.38 -5.93 -12.51
N PRO A 240 -8.31 -5.38 -11.92
CA PRO A 240 -7.09 -5.11 -12.66
C PRO A 240 -6.36 -6.41 -12.99
N SER A 241 -6.37 -6.84 -14.25
CA SER A 241 -5.48 -7.92 -14.70
C SER A 241 -4.13 -7.35 -15.14
N PHE A 242 -3.05 -7.83 -14.53
CA PHE A 242 -1.68 -7.47 -14.93
C PHE A 242 -0.87 -8.68 -15.42
N GLY A 243 -1.50 -9.85 -15.63
CA GLY A 243 -0.87 -11.01 -16.25
C GLY A 243 0.30 -11.60 -15.45
N ALA A 244 0.96 -12.63 -15.98
CA ALA A 244 2.14 -13.24 -15.35
C ALA A 244 3.35 -12.29 -15.34
N ALA A 245 4.28 -12.48 -14.40
CA ALA A 245 5.61 -11.87 -14.53
C ALA A 245 6.34 -12.56 -15.70
N THR A 246 7.10 -11.79 -16.48
CA THR A 246 8.02 -12.41 -17.47
C THR A 246 9.24 -12.94 -16.72
N GLU A 247 9.55 -14.22 -16.91
CA GLU A 247 10.76 -14.88 -16.38
C GLU A 247 12.05 -14.27 -16.96
#